data_AF-A0A550CNX6-F1
#
_entry.id   AF-A0A550CNX6-F1
#
_cell.length_a   1.000
_cell.length_b   1.000
_cell.length_c   1.000
_cell.angle_alpha   90.00
_cell.angle_beta   90.00
_cell.angle_gamma   90.00
#
_symmetry.space_group_name_H-M   'P 1'
#
loop_
_entity.id
_entity.type
_entity.pdbx_description
1 polymer ?
#
loop_
_entity_poly.entity_id
_entity_poly.type
_entity_poly.pdbx_seq_one_letter_code
_entity_poly.pdbx_strand_id
1 'polypeptide(L)'
;ALLPQRATKVTTTLNIYTRDMLPNSHTGSERAPLPDTQWAGYDKEKINVMMPVNLYECFVVLLSAPRLRKIKFWRVLADVNSRNWHIIDVHQLQSLIIRDTETPIANLLDMLKIENLRNLKVYYSADCGRKFAADKPAYNYLFETAENVIDRGKVVIRPNHPAYSERMSSLQVQLSASLDNHDWTVIVTDSEALSHKRC
;
A
#
# COMPACT_ATOMS: atom_id res chain seq x y z
N ALA A 1 17.97 43.35 -8.36
CA ALA A 1 17.38 42.09 -8.84
C ALA A 1 17.08 41.22 -7.64
N LEU A 2 15.80 41.03 -7.30
CA LEU A 2 15.37 40.15 -6.20
C LEU A 2 15.26 38.73 -6.76
N LEU A 3 16.09 37.82 -6.27
CA LEU A 3 16.01 36.39 -6.61
C LEU A 3 14.67 35.81 -6.12
N PRO A 4 13.99 34.96 -6.91
CA PRO A 4 12.77 34.32 -6.45
C PRO A 4 13.11 33.34 -5.33
N GLN A 5 12.56 33.57 -4.14
CA GLN A 5 12.62 32.63 -3.04
C GLN A 5 11.92 31.34 -3.49
N ARG A 6 12.71 30.26 -3.67
CA ARG A 6 12.15 28.91 -3.81
C ARG A 6 11.36 28.63 -2.54
N ALA A 7 10.03 28.67 -2.64
CA ALA A 7 9.14 28.17 -1.61
C ALA A 7 9.55 26.72 -1.33
N THR A 8 10.17 26.50 -0.17
CA THR A 8 10.42 25.16 0.37
C THR A 8 9.05 24.54 0.59
N LYS A 9 8.65 23.64 -0.31
CA LYS A 9 7.40 22.89 -0.23
C LYS A 9 7.42 22.12 1.10
N VAL A 10 6.75 22.64 2.12
CA VAL A 10 6.64 21.99 3.43
C VAL A 10 5.90 20.68 3.21
N THR A 11 6.62 19.57 3.19
CA THR A 11 6.01 18.24 3.13
C THR A 11 5.33 17.98 4.47
N THR A 12 4.01 18.11 4.52
CA THR A 12 3.21 17.93 5.73
C THR A 12 3.01 16.44 6.01
N THR A 13 3.36 16.02 7.23
CA THR A 13 3.19 14.64 7.71
C THR A 13 2.11 14.59 8.78
N LEU A 14 1.22 13.60 8.71
CA LEU A 14 0.28 13.27 9.78
C LEU A 14 0.62 11.89 10.36
N ASN A 15 0.56 11.77 11.69
CA ASN A 15 0.65 10.50 12.39
C ASN A 15 -0.70 10.26 13.10
N ILE A 16 -1.30 9.09 12.89
CA ILE A 16 -2.60 8.70 13.46
C ILE A 16 -2.32 7.69 14.58
N TYR A 17 -2.67 8.04 15.82
CA TYR A 17 -2.44 7.21 17.00
C TYR A 17 -3.72 6.62 17.57
N THR A 18 -4.87 7.21 17.25
CA THR A 18 -6.17 6.85 17.82
C THR A 18 -7.27 6.93 16.76
N ARG A 19 -8.38 6.23 16.99
CA ARG A 19 -9.44 6.03 16.00
C ARG A 19 -10.16 7.33 15.64
N ASP A 20 -10.29 8.26 16.58
CA ASP A 20 -10.87 9.60 16.37
C ASP A 20 -10.05 10.48 15.42
N MET A 21 -8.79 10.11 15.15
CA MET A 21 -7.95 10.78 14.16
C MET A 21 -8.14 10.19 12.75
N LEU A 22 -8.98 9.17 12.55
CA LEU A 22 -9.31 8.65 11.22
C LEU A 22 -10.36 9.54 10.53
N PRO A 23 -10.41 9.54 9.19
CA PRO A 23 -11.49 10.21 8.46
C PRO A 23 -12.86 9.64 8.82
N ASN A 24 -13.85 10.51 8.94
CA ASN A 24 -15.24 10.13 9.15
C ASN A 24 -15.91 9.87 7.80
N SER A 25 -15.78 8.65 7.27
CA SER A 25 -16.60 8.25 6.13
C SER A 25 -18.06 8.16 6.56
N HIS A 26 -18.89 9.06 6.05
CA HIS A 26 -20.32 9.01 6.28
C HIS A 26 -20.89 7.77 5.60
N THR A 27 -21.25 6.76 6.38
CA THR A 27 -22.00 5.60 5.89
C THR A 27 -23.47 5.75 6.30
N GLY A 28 -24.22 6.52 5.53
CA GLY A 28 -25.65 6.22 5.38
C GLY A 28 -25.72 4.92 4.58
N SER A 29 -26.19 3.85 5.22
CA SER A 29 -26.22 2.47 4.70
C SER A 29 -26.62 2.42 3.21
N GLU A 30 -25.88 1.61 2.44
CA GLU A 30 -26.04 1.30 1.00
C GLU A 30 -25.24 2.14 -0.01
N ARG A 31 -24.69 3.30 0.35
CA ARG A 31 -23.85 4.09 -0.58
C ARG A 31 -22.36 3.86 -0.39
N ALA A 32 -21.62 3.91 -1.50
CA ALA A 32 -20.17 4.00 -1.49
C ALA A 32 -19.71 5.11 -0.54
N PRO A 33 -18.69 4.88 0.31
CA PRO A 33 -18.19 5.92 1.20
C PRO A 33 -17.71 7.13 0.39
N LEU A 34 -17.95 8.32 0.91
CA LEU A 34 -17.45 9.57 0.34
C LEU A 34 -16.15 9.99 1.06
N PRO A 35 -15.23 10.69 0.37
CA PRO A 35 -14.02 11.22 0.99
C PRO A 35 -14.38 12.25 2.07
N ASP A 36 -13.72 12.17 3.22
CA ASP A 36 -13.81 13.20 4.26
C ASP A 36 -12.86 14.36 3.92
N THR A 37 -13.42 15.42 3.34
CA THR A 37 -12.65 16.61 2.90
C THR A 37 -12.25 17.54 4.03
N GLN A 38 -12.82 17.36 5.23
CA GLN A 38 -12.53 18.15 6.42
C GLN A 38 -11.54 17.44 7.35
N TRP A 39 -11.24 16.17 7.08
CA TRP A 39 -10.29 15.41 7.84
C TRP A 39 -8.89 16.04 7.83
N ALA A 40 -8.21 16.03 8.97
CA ALA A 40 -6.87 16.60 9.14
C ALA A 40 -5.80 16.01 8.20
N GLY A 41 -6.06 14.84 7.61
CA GLY A 41 -5.18 14.18 6.64
C GLY A 41 -5.40 14.59 5.17
N TYR A 42 -6.45 15.34 4.85
CA TYR A 42 -6.88 15.61 3.47
C TYR A 42 -5.80 16.24 2.59
N ASP A 43 -5.02 17.17 3.14
CA ASP A 43 -3.99 17.92 2.42
C ASP A 43 -2.56 17.35 2.60
N LYS A 44 -2.41 16.20 3.27
CA LYS A 44 -1.11 15.68 3.68
C LYS A 44 -0.45 14.84 2.58
N GLU A 45 0.84 15.08 2.37
CA GLU A 45 1.63 14.27 1.43
C GLU A 45 2.14 12.97 2.06
N LYS A 46 2.20 12.90 3.40
CA LYS A 46 2.65 11.71 4.14
C LYS A 46 1.74 11.40 5.32
N ILE A 47 1.31 10.15 5.44
CA ILE A 47 0.48 9.67 6.55
C ILE A 47 1.11 8.40 7.14
N ASN A 48 1.26 8.35 8.46
CA ASN A 48 1.61 7.13 9.18
C ASN A 48 0.45 6.75 10.11
N VAL A 49 -0.18 5.61 9.86
CA VAL A 49 -1.22 5.04 10.70
C VAL A 49 -0.57 4.10 11.71
N MET A 50 -0.39 4.60 12.93
CA MET A 50 0.39 3.94 13.99
C MET A 50 -0.46 3.01 14.86
N MET A 51 -1.79 3.20 14.84
CA MET A 51 -2.74 2.29 15.48
C MET A 51 -3.13 1.12 14.56
N PRO A 52 -3.61 -0.02 15.12
CA PRO A 52 -4.22 -1.08 14.34
C PRO A 52 -5.49 -0.59 13.63
N VAL A 53 -5.62 -0.93 12.34
CA VAL A 53 -6.79 -0.60 11.53
C VAL A 53 -7.29 -1.82 10.75
N ASN A 54 -8.56 -1.86 10.37
CA ASN A 54 -9.07 -2.85 9.41
C ASN A 54 -8.91 -2.37 7.96
N LEU A 55 -9.24 -3.23 6.99
CA LEU A 55 -9.11 -2.89 5.57
C LEU A 55 -10.02 -1.73 5.14
N TYR A 56 -11.23 -1.63 5.69
CA TYR A 56 -12.13 -0.51 5.43
C TYR A 56 -11.52 0.82 5.89
N GLU A 57 -10.98 0.89 7.10
CA GLU A 57 -10.29 2.07 7.62
C GLU A 57 -9.07 2.44 6.74
N CYS A 58 -8.31 1.46 6.25
CA CYS A 58 -7.25 1.70 5.26
C CYS A 58 -7.78 2.34 3.98
N PHE A 59 -8.88 1.79 3.43
CA PHE A 59 -9.53 2.30 2.23
C PHE A 59 -10.00 3.74 2.41
N VAL A 60 -10.68 4.05 3.52
CA VAL A 60 -11.20 5.41 3.77
C VAL A 60 -10.06 6.44 3.92
N VAL A 61 -8.94 6.06 4.55
CA VAL A 61 -7.76 6.92 4.62
C VAL A 61 -7.21 7.23 3.22
N LEU A 62 -7.11 6.23 2.35
CA LEU A 62 -6.64 6.41 0.97
C LEU A 62 -7.61 7.27 0.15
N LEU A 63 -8.92 7.01 0.27
CA LEU A 63 -9.98 7.78 -0.36
C LEU A 63 -9.96 9.26 0.05
N SER A 64 -9.71 9.54 1.33
CA SER A 64 -9.80 10.89 1.90
C SER A 64 -8.52 11.71 1.77
N ALA A 65 -7.44 11.17 1.20
CA ALA A 65 -6.14 11.84 1.12
C ALA A 65 -5.65 12.00 -0.33
N PRO A 66 -6.25 12.90 -1.14
CA PRO A 66 -5.96 13.04 -2.57
C PRO A 66 -4.51 13.49 -2.90
N ARG A 67 -3.80 14.09 -1.94
CA ARG A 67 -2.40 14.53 -2.09
C ARG A 67 -1.38 13.54 -1.56
N LEU A 68 -1.83 12.36 -1.14
CA LEU A 68 -1.01 11.38 -0.46
C LEU A 68 0.04 10.80 -1.38
N ARG A 69 1.31 10.97 -1.00
CA ARG A 69 2.47 10.42 -1.71
C ARG A 69 3.07 9.23 -0.98
N LYS A 70 2.96 9.19 0.34
CA LYS A 70 3.54 8.14 1.17
C LYS A 70 2.58 7.76 2.28
N ILE A 71 2.26 6.48 2.37
CA ILE A 71 1.47 5.96 3.47
C ILE A 71 2.09 4.72 4.09
N LYS A 72 1.91 4.62 5.40
CA LYS A 72 2.35 3.48 6.19
C LYS A 72 1.23 3.06 7.14
N PHE A 73 0.75 1.83 7.01
CA PHE A 73 -0.13 1.17 7.95
C PHE A 73 0.69 0.22 8.83
N TRP A 74 0.60 0.39 10.15
CA TRP A 74 1.49 -0.33 11.06
C TRP A 74 1.03 -1.72 11.44
N ARG A 75 -0.29 -1.93 11.48
CA ARG A 75 -0.93 -3.22 11.70
C ARG A 75 -2.30 -3.21 11.02
N VAL A 76 -2.59 -4.23 10.23
CA VAL A 76 -3.88 -4.36 9.52
C VAL A 76 -4.59 -5.62 10.00
N LEU A 77 -5.72 -5.42 10.66
CA LEU A 77 -6.53 -6.48 11.26
C LEU A 77 -7.52 -7.06 10.26
N ALA A 78 -8.03 -8.26 10.55
CA ALA A 78 -9.14 -8.83 9.82
C ALA A 78 -10.36 -7.91 9.86
N ASP A 79 -10.98 -7.70 8.69
CA ASP A 79 -12.29 -7.07 8.61
C ASP A 79 -13.36 -8.16 8.65
N VAL A 80 -14.43 -7.91 9.39
CA VAL A 80 -15.60 -8.79 9.47
C VAL A 80 -16.52 -8.56 8.26
N ASN A 81 -16.31 -7.46 7.52
CA ASN A 81 -17.17 -7.05 6.42
C ASN A 81 -16.46 -7.19 5.06
N SER A 82 -16.90 -8.15 4.25
CA SER A 82 -16.59 -8.19 2.81
C SER A 82 -17.47 -7.16 2.09
N ARG A 83 -17.03 -5.90 2.05
CA ARG A 83 -17.72 -4.85 1.29
C ARG A 83 -17.11 -4.74 -0.09
N ASN A 84 -17.96 -4.70 -1.12
CA ASN A 84 -17.55 -4.29 -2.46
C ASN A 84 -17.27 -2.79 -2.42
N TRP A 85 -16.00 -2.41 -2.37
CA TRP A 85 -15.60 -1.02 -2.53
C TRP A 85 -15.59 -0.66 -4.01
N HIS A 86 -15.64 0.64 -4.30
CA HIS A 86 -15.40 1.12 -5.66
C HIS A 86 -13.89 1.32 -5.83
N ILE A 87 -13.43 1.21 -7.07
CA ILE A 87 -12.04 1.54 -7.42
C ILE A 87 -11.82 3.03 -7.14
N ILE A 88 -10.73 3.35 -6.45
CA ILE A 88 -10.29 4.72 -6.18
C ILE A 88 -8.96 4.97 -6.90
N ASP A 89 -8.83 6.19 -7.40
CA ASP A 89 -7.60 6.68 -7.99
C ASP A 89 -6.73 7.35 -6.91
N VAL A 90 -5.56 6.78 -6.64
CA VAL A 90 -4.55 7.33 -5.74
C VAL A 90 -3.31 7.75 -6.52
N HIS A 91 -3.52 8.49 -7.62
CA HIS A 91 -2.51 8.92 -8.59
C HIS A 91 -1.21 9.46 -7.99
N GLN A 92 -1.22 10.19 -6.86
CA GLN A 92 0.02 10.75 -6.28
C GLN A 92 0.84 9.76 -5.46
N LEU A 93 0.30 8.57 -5.16
CA LEU A 93 0.89 7.64 -4.23
C LEU A 93 2.16 7.00 -4.81
N GLN A 94 3.27 7.26 -4.14
CA GLN A 94 4.61 6.77 -4.51
C GLN A 94 5.10 5.66 -3.58
N SER A 95 4.57 5.58 -2.36
CA SER A 95 4.97 4.59 -1.37
C SER A 95 3.78 4.08 -0.58
N LEU A 96 3.51 2.78 -0.68
CA LEU A 96 2.55 2.05 0.14
C LEU A 96 3.32 1.04 1.02
N ILE A 97 3.22 1.20 2.33
CA ILE A 97 3.82 0.29 3.30
C ILE A 97 2.72 -0.27 4.19
N ILE A 98 2.53 -1.58 4.16
CA ILE A 98 1.62 -2.31 5.05
C ILE A 98 2.47 -3.24 5.90
N ARG A 99 2.30 -3.18 7.20
CA ARG A 99 3.06 -3.97 8.16
C ARG A 99 2.11 -4.72 9.06
N ASP A 100 2.61 -5.85 9.56
CA ASP A 100 1.91 -6.71 10.49
C ASP A 100 0.46 -6.98 10.03
N THR A 101 0.28 -7.33 8.75
CA THR A 101 -1.06 -7.64 8.23
C THR A 101 -1.49 -9.03 8.65
N GLU A 102 -2.64 -9.09 9.31
CA GLU A 102 -3.30 -10.31 9.80
C GLU A 102 -4.43 -10.75 8.88
N THR A 103 -4.58 -10.18 7.69
CA THR A 103 -5.66 -10.50 6.76
C THR A 103 -5.16 -10.48 5.32
N PRO A 104 -5.79 -11.23 4.40
CA PRO A 104 -5.62 -10.97 2.98
C PRO A 104 -5.93 -9.50 2.68
N ILE A 105 -5.08 -8.86 1.88
CA ILE A 105 -5.21 -7.45 1.48
C ILE A 105 -5.64 -7.30 0.01
N ALA A 106 -5.92 -8.39 -0.71
CA ALA A 106 -6.36 -8.39 -2.11
C ALA A 106 -7.48 -7.36 -2.35
N ASN A 107 -8.55 -7.41 -1.55
CA ASN A 107 -9.67 -6.47 -1.67
C ASN A 107 -9.24 -5.00 -1.53
N LEU A 108 -8.22 -4.69 -0.74
CA LEU A 108 -7.70 -3.33 -0.67
C LEU A 108 -6.93 -3.00 -1.95
N LEU A 109 -6.01 -3.87 -2.38
CA LEU A 109 -5.16 -3.65 -3.55
C LEU A 109 -5.95 -3.55 -4.85
N ASP A 110 -6.93 -4.42 -5.06
CA ASP A 110 -7.78 -4.47 -6.26
C ASP A 110 -8.60 -3.18 -6.45
N MET A 111 -8.78 -2.40 -5.38
CA MET A 111 -9.54 -1.16 -5.39
C MET A 111 -8.66 0.08 -5.60
N LEU A 112 -7.34 -0.09 -5.75
CA LEU A 112 -6.42 1.03 -5.93
C LEU A 112 -5.92 1.08 -7.38
N LYS A 113 -6.24 2.17 -8.09
CA LYS A 113 -5.49 2.56 -9.29
C LYS A 113 -4.29 3.42 -8.86
N ILE A 114 -3.07 2.90 -9.02
CA ILE A 114 -1.84 3.56 -8.57
C ILE A 114 -0.84 3.71 -9.72
N GLU A 115 -0.73 4.92 -10.28
CA GLU A 115 0.13 5.17 -11.44
C GLU A 115 1.58 5.47 -11.05
N ASN A 116 1.80 6.13 -9.90
CA ASN A 116 3.12 6.64 -9.51
C ASN A 116 3.85 5.77 -8.49
N LEU A 117 3.45 4.51 -8.32
CA LEU A 117 4.01 3.63 -7.30
C LEU A 117 5.50 3.38 -7.55
N ARG A 118 6.33 3.63 -6.53
CA ARG A 118 7.78 3.36 -6.55
C ARG A 118 8.23 2.43 -5.44
N ASN A 119 7.45 2.36 -4.36
CA ASN A 119 7.79 1.56 -3.18
C ASN A 119 6.55 0.83 -2.70
N LEU A 120 6.53 -0.48 -2.86
CA LEU A 120 5.55 -1.34 -2.22
C LEU A 120 6.26 -2.17 -1.16
N LYS A 121 5.78 -2.12 0.08
CA LYS A 121 6.28 -3.02 1.11
C LYS A 121 5.13 -3.62 1.90
N VAL A 122 5.03 -4.95 1.92
CA VAL A 122 4.01 -5.67 2.69
C VAL A 122 4.68 -6.72 3.58
N TYR A 123 4.32 -6.72 4.86
CA TYR A 123 4.82 -7.67 5.84
C TYR A 123 3.63 -8.30 6.54
N TYR A 124 3.46 -9.60 6.38
CA TYR A 124 2.42 -10.35 7.08
C TYR A 124 2.86 -10.59 8.52
N SER A 125 1.90 -10.59 9.44
CA SER A 125 2.15 -10.92 10.84
C SER A 125 2.58 -12.38 11.00
N ALA A 126 3.11 -12.72 12.18
CA ALA A 126 3.44 -14.11 12.52
C ALA A 126 2.21 -15.01 12.35
N ASP A 127 2.45 -16.23 11.84
CA ASP A 127 1.42 -17.24 11.56
C ASP A 127 0.35 -16.87 10.51
N CYS A 128 0.42 -15.66 9.95
CA CYS A 128 -0.54 -15.19 8.94
C CYS A 128 -0.08 -15.40 7.51
N GLY A 129 1.13 -15.90 7.26
CA GLY A 129 1.65 -16.00 5.90
C GLY A 129 0.97 -17.00 4.96
N ARG A 130 0.03 -17.81 5.45
CA ARG A 130 -0.89 -18.56 4.56
C ARG A 130 -1.81 -17.62 3.78
N LYS A 131 -2.14 -16.45 4.34
CA LYS A 131 -3.00 -15.43 3.73
C LYS A 131 -2.36 -14.78 2.50
N PHE A 132 -1.03 -14.71 2.45
CA PHE A 132 -0.28 -14.23 1.29
C PHE A 132 -0.65 -14.97 -0.01
N ALA A 133 -1.01 -16.26 0.05
CA ALA A 133 -1.39 -17.02 -1.14
C ALA A 133 -2.61 -16.42 -1.85
N ALA A 134 -3.57 -15.86 -1.11
CA ALA A 134 -4.77 -15.22 -1.65
C ALA A 134 -4.47 -13.85 -2.29
N ASP A 135 -3.40 -13.18 -1.87
CA ASP A 135 -3.06 -11.84 -2.34
C ASP A 135 -2.18 -11.83 -3.59
N LYS A 136 -1.62 -12.99 -3.99
CA LYS A 136 -0.75 -13.11 -5.17
C LYS A 136 -1.35 -12.49 -6.45
N PRO A 137 -2.61 -12.77 -6.82
CA PRO A 137 -3.20 -12.19 -8.03
C PRO A 137 -3.29 -10.66 -7.96
N ALA A 138 -3.67 -10.11 -6.80
CA ALA A 138 -3.80 -8.67 -6.61
C ALA A 138 -2.47 -7.92 -6.75
N TYR A 139 -1.36 -8.54 -6.31
CA TYR A 139 -0.03 -7.97 -6.55
C TYR A 139 0.32 -7.93 -8.04
N ASN A 140 0.02 -8.99 -8.81
CA ASN A 140 0.26 -8.98 -10.26
C ASN A 140 -0.59 -7.91 -10.93
N TYR A 141 -1.89 -7.86 -10.61
CA TYR A 141 -2.83 -6.90 -11.17
C TYR A 141 -2.37 -5.45 -10.98
N LEU A 142 -1.81 -5.12 -9.81
CA LEU A 142 -1.29 -3.79 -9.49
C LEU A 142 -0.20 -3.30 -10.47
N PHE A 143 0.61 -4.22 -11.02
CA PHE A 143 1.67 -3.88 -11.97
C PHE A 143 1.27 -4.13 -13.43
N GLU A 144 0.42 -5.12 -13.70
CA GLU A 144 -0.05 -5.45 -15.06
C GLU A 144 -1.01 -4.40 -15.63
N THR A 145 -1.80 -3.75 -14.78
CA THR A 145 -2.78 -2.74 -15.22
C THR A 145 -2.29 -1.30 -15.15
N ALA A 146 -1.05 -1.10 -14.71
CA ALA A 146 -0.43 0.22 -14.73
C ALA A 146 -0.16 0.63 -16.19
N GLU A 147 -0.91 1.62 -16.69
CA GLU A 147 -0.74 2.16 -18.05
C GLU A 147 0.69 2.65 -18.30
N ASN A 148 1.36 3.17 -17.27
CA ASN A 148 2.75 3.57 -17.29
C ASN A 148 3.45 3.09 -16.01
N VAL A 149 4.21 2.01 -16.10
CA VAL A 149 5.07 1.56 -15.01
C VAL A 149 6.23 2.54 -14.86
N ILE A 150 6.44 3.05 -13.65
CA ILE A 150 7.58 3.93 -13.36
C ILE A 150 8.89 3.16 -13.55
N ASP A 151 9.87 3.76 -14.25
CA ASP A 151 11.13 3.10 -14.61
C ASP A 151 11.95 2.52 -13.45
N ARG A 152 11.73 2.99 -12.22
CA ARG A 152 12.49 2.51 -11.06
C ARG A 152 11.65 2.38 -9.81
N GLY A 153 11.87 1.30 -9.08
CA GLY A 153 11.14 1.05 -7.86
C GLY A 153 11.61 -0.15 -7.05
N LYS A 154 10.87 -0.43 -5.99
CA LYS A 154 11.14 -1.55 -5.09
C LYS A 154 9.86 -2.17 -4.58
N VAL A 155 9.74 -3.49 -4.74
CA VAL A 155 8.72 -4.33 -4.11
C VAL A 155 9.38 -5.21 -3.06
N VAL A 156 8.87 -5.18 -1.83
CA VAL A 156 9.26 -6.10 -0.77
C VAL A 156 8.00 -6.71 -0.17
N ILE A 157 7.81 -8.00 -0.32
CA ILE A 157 6.73 -8.74 0.31
C ILE A 157 7.38 -9.81 1.19
N ARG A 158 7.08 -9.79 2.49
CA ARG A 158 7.54 -10.77 3.48
C ARG A 158 6.33 -11.60 3.94
N PRO A 159 6.09 -12.79 3.36
CA PRO A 159 4.97 -13.63 3.74
C PRO A 159 4.97 -14.05 5.20
N ASN A 160 6.12 -14.14 5.87
CA ASN A 160 6.30 -14.67 7.21
C ASN A 160 5.70 -16.08 7.38
N HIS A 161 6.09 -17.00 6.50
CA HIS A 161 5.66 -18.40 6.55
C HIS A 161 6.79 -19.33 6.13
N PRO A 162 7.00 -20.48 6.82
CA PRO A 162 8.15 -21.37 6.58
C PRO A 162 8.31 -21.80 5.12
N ALA A 163 7.21 -21.93 4.39
CA ALA A 163 7.25 -22.23 2.95
C ALA A 163 7.96 -21.15 2.09
N TYR A 164 8.33 -19.99 2.63
CA TYR A 164 9.01 -18.90 1.92
C TYR A 164 10.33 -18.47 2.58
N SER A 165 10.81 -19.22 3.59
CA SER A 165 12.07 -18.93 4.29
C SER A 165 13.31 -19.26 3.47
N GLU A 166 13.22 -20.23 2.55
CA GLU A 166 14.39 -20.74 1.81
C GLU A 166 14.19 -20.73 0.28
N ARG A 167 13.07 -20.22 -0.20
CA ARG A 167 12.78 -20.16 -1.64
C ARG A 167 12.15 -18.85 -2.06
N MET A 168 12.43 -18.45 -3.29
CA MET A 168 11.73 -17.36 -3.97
C MET A 168 10.28 -17.79 -4.23
N SER A 169 9.34 -16.88 -3.98
CA SER A 169 7.93 -17.10 -4.35
C SER A 169 7.77 -17.11 -5.87
N SER A 170 6.80 -17.87 -6.38
CA SER A 170 6.36 -17.78 -7.78
C SER A 170 5.98 -16.34 -8.17
N LEU A 171 5.46 -15.57 -7.21
CA LEU A 171 5.17 -14.15 -7.39
C LEU A 171 6.43 -13.32 -7.65
N GLN A 172 7.56 -13.65 -7.02
CA GLN A 172 8.82 -12.93 -7.29
C GLN A 172 9.20 -13.07 -8.76
N VAL A 173 9.15 -14.30 -9.29
CA VAL A 173 9.49 -14.59 -10.68
C VAL A 173 8.55 -13.86 -11.63
N GLN A 174 7.24 -13.91 -11.36
CA GLN A 174 6.23 -13.22 -12.19
C GLN A 174 6.43 -11.71 -12.21
N LEU A 175 6.57 -11.08 -11.04
CA LEU A 175 6.78 -9.64 -10.93
C LEU A 175 8.12 -9.22 -11.54
N SER A 176 9.20 -9.99 -11.34
CA SER A 176 10.48 -9.73 -11.99
C SER A 176 10.39 -9.79 -13.52
N ALA A 177 9.68 -10.78 -14.07
CA ALA A 177 9.47 -10.89 -15.51
C ALA A 177 8.62 -9.72 -16.07
N SER A 178 7.56 -9.33 -15.35
CA SER A 178 6.69 -8.22 -15.75
C SER A 178 7.40 -6.86 -15.68
N LEU A 179 8.44 -6.75 -14.84
CA LEU A 179 9.20 -5.52 -14.60
C LEU A 179 10.62 -5.55 -15.21
N ASP A 180 10.95 -6.53 -16.06
CA ASP A 180 12.33 -6.79 -16.55
C ASP A 180 12.94 -5.62 -17.33
N ASN A 181 12.10 -4.83 -18.00
CA ASN A 181 12.54 -3.64 -18.74
C ASN A 181 12.67 -2.38 -17.86
N HIS A 182 12.51 -2.51 -16.55
CA HIS A 182 12.57 -1.42 -15.59
C HIS A 182 13.56 -1.73 -14.46
N ASP A 183 14.14 -0.69 -13.85
CA ASP A 183 15.04 -0.78 -12.70
C ASP A 183 14.25 -1.04 -11.39
N TRP A 184 13.59 -2.20 -11.33
CA TRP A 184 12.85 -2.64 -10.15
C TRP A 184 13.58 -3.72 -9.38
N THR A 185 13.69 -3.50 -8.07
CA THR A 185 14.09 -4.56 -7.14
C THR A 185 12.85 -5.27 -6.61
N VAL A 186 12.70 -6.56 -6.92
CA VAL A 186 11.58 -7.39 -6.45
C VAL A 186 12.07 -8.44 -5.45
N ILE A 187 11.52 -8.41 -4.23
CA ILE A 187 11.86 -9.36 -3.16
C ILE A 187 10.54 -9.93 -2.60
N VAL A 188 10.29 -11.22 -2.80
CA VAL A 188 9.13 -11.94 -2.25
C VAL A 188 9.60 -13.24 -1.59
N THR A 189 10.14 -13.10 -0.39
CA THR A 189 10.73 -14.18 0.42
C THR A 189 10.87 -13.68 1.86
N ASP A 190 10.99 -14.57 2.84
CA ASP A 190 11.32 -14.19 4.22
C ASP A 190 12.84 -14.11 4.48
N SER A 191 13.65 -14.62 3.55
CA SER A 191 15.11 -14.60 3.69
C SER A 191 15.72 -13.25 3.33
N GLU A 192 16.58 -12.72 4.19
CA GLU A 192 17.42 -11.57 3.84
C GLU A 192 18.54 -11.97 2.87
N ALA A 193 19.08 -13.19 2.97
CA ALA A 193 20.15 -13.68 2.10
C ALA A 193 19.69 -13.80 0.62
N LEU A 194 18.43 -14.19 0.38
CA LEU A 194 17.87 -14.29 -0.97
C LEU A 194 17.40 -12.94 -1.54
N SER A 195 17.38 -11.89 -0.72
CA SER A 195 16.94 -10.55 -1.13
C SER A 195 18.00 -9.71 -1.87
N HIS A 196 19.24 -10.23 -1.95
CA HIS A 196 20.40 -9.53 -2.51
C HIS A 196 20.99 -10.15 -3.77
N LYS A 197 20.40 -11.22 -4.32
CA LYS A 197 20.84 -11.74 -5.62
C LYS A 197 20.30 -10.84 -6.74
N ARG A 198 21.09 -9.81 -7.09
CA ARG A 198 21.01 -9.19 -8.42
C ARG A 198 21.48 -10.24 -9.43
N CYS A 199 20.65 -10.54 -10.42
CA CYS A 199 21.15 -11.04 -11.70
C CYS A 199 21.51 -9.81 -12.55
#